data_AF-A0AAV9FLS6-F1
#
_entry.id   AF-A0AAV9FLS6-F1
#
_cell.length_a   1.000
_cell.length_b   1.000
_cell.length_c   1.000
_cell.angle_alpha   90.00
_cell.angle_beta   90.00
_cell.angle_gamma   90.00
#
_symmetry.space_group_name_H-M   'P 1'
#
loop_
_entity.id
_entity.type
_entity.pdbx_description
1 polymer ?
#
loop_
_entity_poly.entity_id
_entity_poly.type
_entity_poly.pdbx_seq_one_letter_code
_entity_poly.pdbx_strand_id
1 'polypeptide(L)'
;MSSSGVYNIIVGSLIALKFLRLESNGIIKIHSWTDHNGWVQWDIVHTFLDKWDKCQGPLACGPYNVGKKGQCSCPLADDKAYFETVDHLSHEHGCTWSHDVSSVKPDHYRIVEIGALYHFIYVDPNASLPGSLSLEGCKAECSQDKTCKAASFSYSDGSLMHENCFLH
;
A
#
# COMPACT_ATOMS: atom_id res chain seq x y z
N MET A 1 9.11 17.07 7.88
CA MET A 1 9.18 16.50 9.25
C MET A 1 8.00 15.54 9.38
N SER A 2 8.21 14.24 9.09
CA SER A 2 7.13 13.24 9.15
C SER A 2 7.20 12.52 10.49
N SER A 3 6.17 12.70 11.31
CA SER A 3 5.99 11.98 12.57
C SER A 3 5.55 10.55 12.24
N SER A 4 6.48 9.60 12.31
CA SER A 4 6.15 8.17 12.21
C SER A 4 5.58 7.73 13.56
N GLY A 5 4.25 7.61 13.64
CA GLY A 5 3.57 7.04 14.80
C GLY A 5 3.85 5.55 14.92
N VAL A 6 4.61 5.14 15.93
CA VAL A 6 4.80 3.73 16.28
C VAL A 6 3.64 3.32 17.19
N TYR A 7 2.76 2.45 16.68
CA TYR A 7 1.67 1.89 17.48
C TYR A 7 2.12 0.56 18.09
N ASN A 8 2.41 0.56 19.39
CA ASN A 8 2.78 -0.66 20.12
C ASN A 8 1.50 -1.32 20.67
N ILE A 9 1.17 -2.52 20.18
CA ILE A 9 0.14 -3.36 20.79
C ILE A 9 0.84 -4.33 21.75
N ILE A 10 0.61 -4.16 23.05
CA ILE A 10 1.15 -5.02 24.10
C ILE A 10 0.18 -6.17 24.34
N VAL A 11 0.59 -7.39 23.98
CA VAL A 11 -0.17 -8.61 24.31
C VAL A 11 0.54 -9.29 25.48
N GLY A 12 0.07 -9.00 26.69
CA GLY A 12 0.65 -9.54 27.92
C GLY A 12 0.14 -10.95 28.24
N SER A 13 1.03 -11.93 28.19
CA SER A 13 1.00 -13.08 29.10
C SER A 13 2.14 -12.89 30.10
N LEU A 14 1.93 -13.23 31.37
CA LEU A 14 2.75 -12.87 32.55
C LEU A 14 4.24 -13.29 32.54
N ILE A 15 4.77 -13.80 31.43
CA ILE A 15 6.10 -14.42 31.34
C ILE A 15 6.99 -13.80 30.23
N ALA A 16 6.44 -13.01 29.28
CA ALA A 16 7.25 -12.35 28.25
C ALA A 16 6.57 -11.10 27.66
N LEU A 17 7.29 -9.98 27.59
CA LEU A 17 6.83 -8.76 26.90
C LEU A 17 6.97 -8.98 25.39
N LYS A 18 5.85 -8.94 24.67
CA LYS A 18 5.82 -9.08 23.21
C LYS A 18 5.20 -7.85 22.56
N PHE A 19 5.75 -7.44 21.43
CA PHE A 19 5.17 -6.40 20.60
C PHE A 19 5.26 -6.76 19.12
N LEU A 20 4.26 -6.31 18.36
CA LEU A 20 4.24 -6.38 16.91
C LEU A 20 4.84 -5.09 16.34
N ARG A 21 5.72 -5.22 15.35
CA ARG A 21 6.38 -4.10 14.67
C ARG A 21 6.32 -4.26 13.17
N LEU A 22 5.93 -3.19 12.49
CA LEU A 22 6.16 -3.00 11.07
C LEU A 22 7.60 -2.49 10.87
N GLU A 23 8.44 -3.31 10.24
CA GLU A 23 9.81 -2.95 9.93
C GLU A 23 9.86 -2.00 8.72
N SER A 24 10.97 -1.28 8.55
CA SER A 24 11.15 -0.32 7.46
C SER A 24 11.15 -0.95 6.06
N ASN A 25 11.41 -2.25 5.98
CA ASN A 25 11.35 -3.04 4.74
C ASN A 25 9.97 -3.66 4.49
N GLY A 26 8.98 -3.30 5.32
CA GLY A 26 7.61 -3.74 5.15
C GLY A 26 7.24 -5.09 5.75
N ILE A 27 8.21 -5.75 6.38
CA ILE A 27 7.98 -7.02 7.05
C ILE A 27 7.40 -6.75 8.43
N ILE A 28 6.35 -7.48 8.81
CA ILE A 28 5.80 -7.41 10.16
C ILE A 28 6.44 -8.50 11.01
N LYS A 29 7.00 -8.13 12.17
CA LYS A 29 7.65 -9.05 13.10
C LYS A 29 7.01 -8.99 14.47
N ILE A 30 7.04 -10.11 15.18
CA ILE A 30 6.76 -10.16 16.62
C ILE A 30 8.10 -10.26 17.35
N HIS A 31 8.39 -9.24 18.15
CA HIS A 31 9.54 -9.19 19.03
C HIS A 31 9.11 -9.62 20.44
N SER A 32 9.97 -10.40 21.12
CA SER A 32 9.75 -10.88 22.48
C SER A 32 10.96 -10.57 23.34
N TRP A 33 10.73 -10.03 24.54
CA TRP A 33 11.76 -9.90 25.57
C TRP A 33 11.82 -11.22 26.33
N THR A 34 12.85 -12.03 26.07
CA THR A 34 12.94 -13.41 26.57
C THR A 34 14.17 -13.57 27.45
N ASP A 35 14.00 -14.21 28.61
CA ASP A 35 15.09 -14.67 29.46
C ASP A 35 15.60 -16.02 28.94
N HIS A 36 16.91 -16.10 28.71
CA HIS A 36 17.63 -17.29 28.27
C HIS A 36 18.49 -17.87 29.42
N ASN A 37 17.89 -18.02 30.60
CA ASN A 37 18.53 -18.53 31.81
C ASN A 37 19.72 -17.68 32.29
N GLY A 38 19.48 -16.38 32.49
CA GLY A 38 20.44 -15.46 33.12
C GLY A 38 20.92 -14.31 32.23
N TRP A 39 20.47 -14.25 30.98
CA TRP A 39 20.58 -13.08 30.13
C TRP A 39 19.27 -12.84 29.37
N VAL A 40 18.93 -11.57 29.15
CA VAL A 40 17.67 -11.19 28.52
C VAL A 40 17.96 -10.40 27.25
N GLN A 41 17.27 -10.73 26.17
CA GLN A 41 17.42 -10.07 24.88
C GLN A 41 16.08 -10.00 24.13
N TRP A 42 16.05 -9.19 23.07
CA TRP A 42 14.95 -9.19 22.11
C TRP A 42 15.13 -10.32 21.10
N ASP A 43 14.18 -11.25 21.07
CA ASP A 43 14.10 -12.29 20.04
C ASP A 43 12.98 -12.00 19.04
N ILE A 44 13.20 -12.42 17.79
CA ILE A 44 12.14 -12.45 16.76
C ILE A 44 11.46 -13.81 16.85
N VAL A 45 10.23 -13.83 17.37
CA VAL A 45 9.47 -15.08 17.59
C VAL A 45 8.55 -15.43 16.42
N HIS A 46 8.22 -14.44 15.58
CA HIS A 46 7.49 -14.67 14.35
C HIS A 46 7.81 -13.58 13.32
N THR A 47 7.86 -13.98 12.05
CA THR A 47 7.97 -13.06 10.90
C THR A 47 6.79 -13.34 9.98
N PHE A 48 5.92 -12.35 9.82
CA PHE A 48 4.82 -12.43 8.87
C PHE A 48 5.34 -12.05 7.48
N LEU A 49 4.73 -12.63 6.44
CA LEU A 49 5.01 -12.30 5.03
C LEU A 49 6.46 -12.60 4.58
N ASP A 50 7.20 -13.42 5.34
CA ASP A 50 8.58 -13.82 5.04
C ASP A 50 8.72 -14.68 3.76
N LYS A 51 7.68 -15.46 3.45
CA LYS A 51 7.59 -16.34 2.27
C LYS A 51 6.88 -15.71 1.08
N TRP A 52 6.40 -14.49 1.24
CA TRP A 52 5.58 -13.81 0.25
C TRP A 52 6.50 -13.09 -0.73
N ASP A 53 5.99 -12.77 -1.93
CA ASP A 53 6.72 -11.90 -2.84
C ASP A 53 7.01 -10.60 -2.08
N LYS A 54 8.25 -10.08 -2.15
CA LYS A 54 8.66 -8.86 -1.45
C LYS A 54 7.62 -7.75 -1.61
N CYS A 55 6.96 -7.66 -2.76
CA CYS A 55 5.96 -6.67 -3.10
C CYS A 55 4.63 -6.77 -2.32
N GLN A 56 4.38 -7.86 -1.58
CA GLN A 56 3.12 -8.05 -0.86
C GLN A 56 3.14 -7.47 0.57
N GLY A 57 4.31 -7.03 1.04
CA GLY A 57 4.43 -6.36 2.34
C GLY A 57 3.96 -4.89 2.28
N PRO A 58 3.36 -4.35 3.37
CA PRO A 58 3.17 -2.90 3.51
C PRO A 58 4.50 -2.19 3.34
N LEU A 59 4.60 -1.04 2.67
CA LEU A 59 5.87 -0.29 2.50
C LEU A 59 6.99 -1.03 1.73
N ALA A 60 6.72 -2.21 1.15
CA ALA A 60 7.73 -2.93 0.37
C ALA A 60 8.23 -2.13 -0.84
N CYS A 61 7.35 -1.31 -1.40
CA CYS A 61 7.69 -0.33 -2.40
C CYS A 61 7.35 1.07 -1.87
N GLY A 62 8.24 2.04 -2.14
CA GLY A 62 8.01 3.43 -1.80
C GLY A 62 6.77 4.03 -2.49
N PRO A 63 6.40 5.28 -2.16
CA PRO A 63 5.21 5.94 -2.70
C PRO A 63 5.14 5.87 -4.24
N TYR A 64 3.94 5.64 -4.79
CA TYR A 64 3.68 5.55 -6.23
C TYR A 64 4.44 4.47 -7.01
N ASN A 65 5.19 3.57 -6.35
CA ASN A 65 5.76 2.40 -6.99
C ASN A 65 4.75 1.25 -7.11
N VAL A 66 4.94 0.45 -8.13
CA VAL A 66 4.28 -0.83 -8.34
C VAL A 66 5.27 -1.96 -8.11
N GLY A 67 4.85 -2.94 -7.31
CA GLY A 67 5.59 -4.17 -7.11
C GLY A 67 5.20 -5.27 -8.09
N LYS A 68 6.18 -5.87 -8.78
CA LYS A 68 5.99 -7.01 -9.69
C LYS A 68 7.17 -7.98 -9.58
N LYS A 69 6.89 -9.25 -9.24
CA LYS A 69 7.92 -10.31 -9.12
C LYS A 69 9.09 -9.92 -8.21
N GLY A 70 8.80 -9.30 -7.06
CA GLY A 70 9.80 -8.88 -6.07
C GLY A 70 10.59 -7.62 -6.42
N GLN A 71 10.23 -6.89 -7.49
CA GLN A 71 10.87 -5.64 -7.89
C GLN A 71 9.87 -4.49 -7.88
N CYS A 72 10.31 -3.33 -7.40
CA CYS A 72 9.55 -2.09 -7.42
C CYS A 72 9.94 -1.25 -8.64
N SER A 73 8.95 -0.71 -9.34
CA SER A 73 9.14 0.19 -10.47
C SER A 73 8.03 1.22 -10.56
N CYS A 74 8.31 2.35 -11.20
CA CYS A 74 7.27 3.31 -11.50
C CYS A 74 6.22 2.71 -12.44
N PRO A 75 4.93 3.00 -12.23
CA PRO A 75 3.87 2.48 -13.06
C PRO A 75 3.99 3.02 -14.48
N LEU A 76 3.75 2.12 -15.42
CA LEU A 76 3.58 2.44 -16.84
C LEU A 76 2.10 2.30 -17.17
N ALA A 77 1.59 3.21 -17.98
CA ALA A 77 0.25 3.13 -18.55
C ALA A 77 0.32 3.38 -20.04
N ASP A 78 -0.27 2.48 -20.84
CA ASP A 78 -0.17 2.50 -22.30
C ASP A 78 1.28 2.59 -22.79
N ASP A 79 2.21 1.89 -22.11
CA ASP A 79 3.67 1.96 -22.34
C ASP A 79 4.30 3.36 -22.20
N LYS A 80 3.58 4.30 -21.57
CA LYS A 80 4.07 5.64 -21.25
C LYS A 80 4.43 5.76 -19.77
N ALA A 81 5.55 6.41 -19.51
CA ALA A 81 5.98 6.78 -18.16
C ALA A 81 5.34 8.12 -17.78
N TYR A 82 4.40 8.08 -16.84
CA TYR A 82 3.84 9.28 -16.21
C TYR A 82 4.52 9.62 -14.89
N PHE A 83 5.28 8.67 -14.36
CA PHE A 83 5.99 8.74 -13.10
C PHE A 83 7.47 8.49 -13.32
N GLU A 84 8.31 9.20 -12.58
CA GLU A 84 9.76 9.10 -12.60
C GLU A 84 10.29 8.68 -11.24
N THR A 85 11.37 7.91 -11.23
CA THR A 85 12.00 7.46 -9.99
C THR A 85 12.57 8.66 -9.24
N VAL A 86 12.27 8.78 -7.94
CA VAL A 86 12.82 9.85 -7.10
C VAL A 86 14.34 9.76 -7.02
N ASP A 87 14.87 8.54 -7.00
CA ASP A 87 16.29 8.25 -7.00
C ASP A 87 16.56 7.08 -7.96
N HIS A 88 17.32 7.34 -9.02
CA HIS A 88 17.71 6.29 -9.98
C HIS A 88 18.58 5.21 -9.35
N LEU A 89 19.23 5.50 -8.22
CA LEU A 89 20.09 4.55 -7.51
C LEU A 89 19.30 3.64 -6.56
N SER A 90 18.04 3.97 -6.26
CA SER A 90 17.18 3.17 -5.39
C SER A 90 15.71 3.30 -5.79
N HIS A 91 15.27 2.32 -6.58
CA HIS A 91 13.86 2.14 -6.92
C HIS A 91 12.96 1.93 -5.70
N GLU A 92 13.50 1.67 -4.51
CA GLU A 92 12.73 1.50 -3.28
C GLU A 92 12.21 2.84 -2.72
N HIS A 93 12.82 3.98 -3.10
CA HIS A 93 12.45 5.31 -2.59
C HIS A 93 11.13 5.88 -3.15
N GLY A 94 10.51 5.23 -4.12
CA GLY A 94 9.25 5.68 -4.71
C GLY A 94 9.41 6.39 -6.05
N CYS A 95 8.27 6.83 -6.57
CA CYS A 95 8.16 7.64 -7.77
C CYS A 95 7.51 8.98 -7.48
N THR A 96 7.73 9.93 -8.38
CA THR A 96 7.05 11.22 -8.41
C THR A 96 6.40 11.42 -9.77
N TRP A 97 5.43 12.33 -9.84
CA TRP A 97 4.88 12.76 -11.11
C TRP A 97 5.97 13.38 -11.99
N SER A 98 6.04 12.95 -13.26
CA SER A 98 6.96 13.51 -14.27
C SER A 98 6.66 14.98 -14.61
N HIS A 99 5.43 15.42 -14.35
CA HIS A 99 4.96 16.77 -14.64
C HIS A 99 4.27 17.36 -13.42
N ASP A 100 4.34 18.68 -13.27
CA ASP A 100 3.64 19.38 -12.21
C ASP A 100 2.14 19.42 -12.49
N VAL A 101 1.39 18.57 -11.78
CA VAL A 101 -0.07 18.44 -11.87
C VAL A 101 -0.78 19.76 -11.56
N SER A 102 -0.14 20.68 -10.83
CA SER A 102 -0.73 21.98 -10.47
C SER A 102 -0.91 22.94 -11.66
N SER A 103 -0.20 22.70 -12.77
CA SER A 103 -0.21 23.54 -13.96
C SER A 103 -1.17 23.08 -15.05
N VAL A 104 -1.71 21.86 -14.91
CA VAL A 104 -2.54 21.20 -15.93
C VAL A 104 -4.01 21.57 -15.71
N LYS A 105 -4.71 22.01 -16.77
CA LYS A 105 -6.14 22.37 -16.70
C LYS A 105 -7.00 21.12 -16.40
N PRO A 106 -8.14 21.29 -15.67
CA PRO A 106 -9.05 20.20 -15.34
C PRO A 106 -9.46 19.28 -16.49
N ASP A 107 -9.62 19.85 -17.68
CA ASP A 107 -10.07 19.13 -18.87
C ASP A 107 -8.98 18.23 -19.51
N HIS A 108 -7.77 18.15 -18.93
CA HIS A 108 -6.66 17.36 -19.44
C HIS A 108 -6.25 16.18 -18.56
N TYR A 109 -6.95 15.92 -17.45
CA TYR A 109 -6.69 14.73 -16.65
C TYR A 109 -7.30 13.50 -17.33
N ARG A 110 -6.48 12.46 -17.50
CA ARG A 110 -6.93 11.15 -17.99
C ARG A 110 -6.64 10.13 -16.91
N ILE A 111 -7.65 9.38 -16.49
CA ILE A 111 -7.43 8.19 -15.65
C ILE A 111 -6.68 7.16 -16.49
N VAL A 112 -5.55 6.72 -15.96
CA VAL A 112 -4.74 5.67 -16.54
C VAL A 112 -4.90 4.41 -15.71
N GLU A 113 -5.15 3.29 -16.39
CA GLU A 113 -5.22 2.00 -15.71
C GLU A 113 -3.82 1.44 -15.50
N ILE A 114 -3.50 1.14 -14.25
CA ILE A 114 -2.28 0.44 -13.87
C ILE A 114 -2.74 -0.97 -13.50
N GLY A 115 -2.48 -1.94 -14.40
CA GLY A 115 -3.10 -3.28 -14.37
C GLY A 115 -2.87 -4.08 -13.07
N ALA A 116 -3.69 -5.12 -12.88
CA ALA A 116 -3.78 -6.03 -11.71
C ALA A 116 -2.67 -5.92 -10.64
N LEU A 117 -2.82 -4.94 -9.77
CA LEU A 117 -1.95 -4.71 -8.62
C LEU A 117 -2.48 -5.48 -7.40
N TYR A 118 -1.58 -6.14 -6.68
CA TYR A 118 -1.86 -6.49 -5.29
C TYR A 118 -1.63 -5.25 -4.45
N HIS A 119 -2.70 -4.65 -3.95
CA HIS A 119 -2.60 -3.48 -3.10
C HIS A 119 -2.69 -3.91 -1.63
N PHE A 120 -1.63 -3.65 -0.87
CA PHE A 120 -1.66 -3.75 0.59
C PHE A 120 -2.33 -2.49 1.16
N ILE A 121 -3.64 -2.40 1.01
CA ILE A 121 -4.45 -1.53 1.87
C ILE A 121 -5.51 -2.39 2.52
N TYR A 122 -5.65 -2.17 3.82
CA TYR A 122 -6.89 -2.45 4.48
C TYR A 122 -7.98 -1.64 3.76
N VAL A 123 -8.84 -2.36 3.04
CA VAL A 123 -10.00 -1.79 2.38
C VAL A 123 -11.12 -1.74 3.43
N ASP A 124 -11.44 -0.56 3.93
CA ASP A 124 -12.63 -0.41 4.78
C ASP A 124 -13.88 -0.64 3.90
N PRO A 125 -14.65 -1.72 4.11
CA PRO A 125 -15.80 -2.03 3.28
C PRO A 125 -16.88 -0.93 3.32
N ASN A 126 -16.90 -0.09 4.35
CA ASN A 126 -17.81 1.05 4.44
C ASN A 126 -17.27 2.31 3.75
N ALA A 127 -16.00 2.33 3.35
CA ALA A 127 -15.40 3.42 2.59
C ALA A 127 -15.64 3.30 1.09
N SER A 128 -16.27 2.21 0.62
CA SER A 128 -16.70 2.11 -0.77
C SER A 128 -17.79 3.13 -1.02
N LEU A 129 -17.76 3.75 -2.20
CA LEU A 129 -18.88 4.55 -2.65
C LEU A 129 -20.17 3.71 -2.60
N PRO A 130 -21.28 4.26 -2.06
CA PRO A 130 -22.54 3.55 -1.95
C PRO A 130 -23.12 3.27 -3.33
N GLY A 131 -23.48 2.01 -3.56
CA GLY A 131 -23.96 1.51 -4.87
C GLY A 131 -22.88 0.70 -5.58
N SER A 132 -23.26 -0.44 -6.14
CA SER A 132 -22.38 -1.22 -7.03
C SER A 132 -22.12 -0.38 -8.28
N LEU A 133 -21.03 0.38 -8.28
CA LEU A 133 -20.58 1.14 -9.43
C LEU A 133 -19.84 0.20 -10.36
N SER A 134 -20.07 0.28 -11.67
CA SER A 134 -19.19 -0.39 -12.63
C SER A 134 -17.78 0.23 -12.60
N LEU A 135 -16.81 -0.42 -13.24
CA LEU A 135 -15.47 0.15 -13.43
C LEU A 135 -15.54 1.54 -14.08
N GLU A 136 -16.39 1.73 -15.08
CA GLU A 136 -16.60 3.03 -15.74
C GLU A 136 -17.24 4.05 -14.79
N GLY A 137 -18.18 3.62 -13.96
CA GLY A 137 -18.78 4.47 -12.92
C GLY A 137 -17.72 4.96 -11.93
N CYS A 138 -16.87 4.05 -11.46
CA CYS A 138 -15.78 4.39 -10.53
C CYS A 138 -14.79 5.41 -11.11
N LYS A 139 -14.45 5.25 -12.40
CA LYS A 139 -13.64 6.23 -13.13
C LYS A 139 -14.34 7.58 -13.24
N ALA A 140 -15.64 7.58 -13.55
CA ALA A 140 -16.40 8.80 -13.71
C ALA A 140 -16.50 9.61 -12.41
N GLU A 141 -16.68 8.93 -11.27
CA GLU A 141 -16.70 9.57 -9.95
C GLU A 141 -15.37 10.22 -9.62
N CYS A 142 -14.25 9.49 -9.75
CA CYS A 142 -12.92 10.06 -9.52
C CYS A 142 -12.61 11.24 -10.45
N SER A 143 -13.07 11.18 -11.71
CA SER A 143 -12.85 12.28 -12.67
C SER A 143 -13.62 13.55 -12.31
N GLN A 144 -14.73 13.44 -11.59
CA GLN A 144 -15.55 14.57 -11.15
C GLN A 144 -15.05 15.16 -9.83
N ASP A 145 -14.45 14.34 -8.97
CA ASP A 145 -13.88 14.78 -7.70
C ASP A 145 -12.47 15.37 -7.90
N LYS A 146 -12.35 16.68 -7.73
CA LYS A 146 -11.07 17.42 -7.87
C LYS A 146 -10.02 17.04 -6.83
N THR A 147 -10.41 16.33 -5.78
CA THR A 147 -9.50 15.84 -4.73
C THR A 147 -9.03 14.42 -5.00
N CYS A 148 -9.70 13.68 -5.89
CA CYS A 148 -9.33 12.32 -6.27
C CYS A 148 -8.03 12.31 -7.09
N LYS A 149 -7.08 11.50 -6.64
CA LYS A 149 -5.79 11.24 -7.30
C LYS A 149 -5.72 9.83 -7.87
N ALA A 150 -6.48 8.89 -7.31
CA ALA A 150 -6.59 7.54 -7.82
C ALA A 150 -7.93 6.89 -7.44
N ALA A 151 -8.34 5.87 -8.20
CA ALA A 151 -9.47 5.03 -7.85
C ALA A 151 -9.04 3.55 -7.88
N SER A 152 -9.50 2.77 -6.91
CA SER A 152 -9.33 1.32 -6.91
C SER A 152 -10.68 0.62 -7.04
N PHE A 153 -10.72 -0.36 -7.92
CA PHE A 153 -11.92 -1.13 -8.24
C PHE A 153 -11.66 -2.60 -7.96
N SER A 154 -12.56 -3.27 -7.21
CA SER A 154 -12.44 -4.70 -6.90
C SER A 154 -13.78 -5.42 -6.98
N TYR A 155 -13.71 -6.69 -7.37
CA TYR A 155 -14.82 -7.64 -7.29
C TYR A 155 -14.68 -8.41 -5.98
N SER A 156 -15.68 -8.34 -5.08
CA SER A 156 -15.68 -9.22 -3.91
C SER A 156 -16.06 -10.65 -4.31
N ASP A 157 -15.25 -11.63 -3.94
CA ASP A 157 -15.59 -13.04 -4.13
C ASP A 157 -16.60 -13.48 -3.05
N GLY A 158 -17.85 -13.71 -3.44
CA GLY A 158 -18.97 -14.05 -2.56
C GLY A 158 -20.30 -14.13 -3.33
N SER A 159 -21.32 -14.74 -2.72
CA SER A 159 -22.65 -15.00 -3.32
C SER A 159 -23.45 -13.75 -3.72
N LEU A 160 -22.90 -12.56 -3.45
CA LEU A 160 -23.31 -11.28 -3.99
C LEU A 160 -22.03 -10.65 -4.54
N MET A 161 -21.89 -10.62 -5.87
CA MET A 161 -20.81 -9.93 -6.57
C MET A 161 -20.96 -8.43 -6.32
N HIS A 162 -20.44 -7.93 -5.20
CA HIS A 162 -20.42 -6.49 -4.96
C HIS A 162 -19.18 -5.92 -5.63
N GLU A 163 -19.43 -4.98 -6.55
CA GLU A 163 -18.39 -4.14 -7.12
C GLU A 163 -18.08 -3.05 -6.10
N ASN A 164 -16.82 -2.96 -5.67
CA ASN A 164 -16.39 -1.95 -4.72
C ASN A 164 -15.54 -0.90 -5.43
N CYS A 165 -15.84 0.36 -5.17
CA CYS A 165 -15.12 1.51 -5.70
C CYS A 165 -14.63 2.39 -4.56
N PHE A 166 -13.32 2.63 -4.51
CA PHE A 166 -12.69 3.49 -3.51
C PHE A 166 -11.92 4.61 -4.21
N LEU A 167 -12.12 5.84 -3.74
CA LEU A 167 -11.41 7.04 -4.20
C LEU A 167 -10.27 7.37 -3.22
N HIS A 168 -9.11 7.77 -3.72
CA HIS A 168 -7.90 8.10 -2.97
C HIS A 168 -7.34 9.48 -3.35
#